data_AF-A0A645IZ49-F1
#
_entry.id   AF-A0A645IZ49-F1
#
_cell.length_a   1.000
_cell.length_b   1.000
_cell.length_c   1.000
_cell.angle_alpha   90.00
_cell.angle_beta   90.00
_cell.angle_gamma   90.00
#
_symmetry.space_group_name_H-M   'P 1'
#
loop_
_entity.id
_entity.type
_entity.pdbx_description
1 polymer ?
#
loop_
_entity_poly.entity_id
_entity_poly.type
_entity_poly.pdbx_seq_one_letter_code
_entity_poly.pdbx_strand_id
1 'polypeptide(L)'
;MTQNLENLGFTVVPFGQGFKDMSPPTKELMKLTLEKKIVHGGHPVLRWMMDNIYIRTDPAGNIKADKEKSTEKIDGAVATIMALDRAIRCGNVTSESVYDTRGLLVF
;
A
#
# COMPACT_ATOMS: atom_id res chain seq x y z
N MET A 1 -9.80 11.10 -16.85
CA MET A 1 -9.98 9.92 -17.73
C MET A 1 -10.10 8.71 -16.83
N THR A 2 -11.32 8.34 -16.44
CA THR A 2 -11.56 7.19 -15.58
C THR A 2 -11.53 5.97 -16.49
N GLN A 3 -10.42 5.23 -16.51
CA GLN A 3 -10.45 3.87 -17.05
C GLN A 3 -11.40 3.08 -16.16
N ASN A 4 -12.54 2.65 -16.71
CA ASN A 4 -13.44 1.77 -15.99
C ASN A 4 -12.78 0.38 -15.95
N LEU A 5 -12.04 0.12 -14.87
CA LEU A 5 -11.31 -1.12 -14.65
C LEU A 5 -12.24 -2.33 -14.64
N GLU A 6 -13.48 -2.17 -14.17
CA GLU A 6 -14.48 -3.25 -14.20
C GLU A 6 -14.86 -3.61 -15.64
N ASN A 7 -15.03 -2.62 -16.52
CA ASN A 7 -15.27 -2.86 -17.95
C ASN A 7 -14.08 -3.53 -18.67
N LEU A 8 -12.87 -3.41 -18.11
CA LEU A 8 -11.68 -4.12 -18.59
C LEU A 8 -11.53 -5.52 -17.99
N GLY A 9 -12.53 -5.97 -17.21
CA GLY A 9 -12.56 -7.31 -16.59
C GLY A 9 -11.78 -7.43 -15.29
N PHE A 10 -11.30 -6.32 -14.71
CA PHE A 10 -10.61 -6.36 -13.43
C PHE A 10 -11.60 -6.41 -12.27
N THR A 11 -11.30 -7.25 -11.28
CA THR A 11 -11.96 -7.18 -9.97
C THR A 11 -11.50 -5.95 -9.23
N VAL A 12 -12.40 -4.98 -9.03
CA VAL A 12 -12.15 -3.76 -8.27
C VAL A 12 -12.75 -3.91 -6.89
N VAL A 13 -12.00 -3.52 -5.86
CA VAL A 13 -12.48 -3.49 -4.47
C VAL A 13 -12.43 -2.06 -3.96
N PRO A 14 -13.56 -1.48 -3.51
CA PRO A 14 -13.57 -0.14 -2.92
C PRO A 14 -12.65 -0.07 -1.69
N PHE A 15 -11.89 1.02 -1.59
CA PHE A 15 -10.98 1.25 -0.47
C PHE A 15 -11.07 2.71 0.01
N GLY A 16 -11.45 2.89 1.27
CA GLY A 16 -11.61 4.22 1.86
C GLY A 16 -10.29 4.95 2.08
N GLN A 17 -10.23 6.23 1.70
CA GLN A 17 -9.03 7.07 1.86
C GLN A 17 -8.98 7.81 3.22
N GLY A 18 -9.93 7.50 4.11
CA GLY A 18 -10.05 8.05 5.45
C GLY A 18 -9.19 7.29 6.48
N PHE A 19 -9.06 7.86 7.69
CA PHE A 19 -8.31 7.25 8.79
C PHE A 19 -8.79 5.84 9.14
N LYS A 20 -10.10 5.57 9.06
CA LYS A 20 -10.71 4.27 9.36
C LYS A 20 -10.04 3.12 8.59
N ASP A 21 -9.86 3.29 7.29
CA ASP A 21 -9.37 2.23 6.42
C ASP A 21 -7.86 2.32 6.20
N MET A 22 -7.28 3.52 6.23
CA MET A 22 -5.82 3.73 6.06
C MET A 22 -5.00 3.41 7.32
N SER A 23 -5.56 3.57 8.51
CA SER A 23 -4.79 3.46 9.76
C SER A 23 -4.26 2.05 10.04
N PRO A 24 -5.09 0.98 9.98
CA PRO A 24 -4.60 -0.38 10.21
C PRO A 24 -3.41 -0.78 9.32
N PRO A 25 -3.48 -0.67 7.97
CA PRO A 25 -2.36 -1.04 7.12
C PRO A 25 -1.16 -0.10 7.24
N THR A 26 -1.36 1.19 7.56
CA THR A 26 -0.22 2.11 7.79
C THR A 26 0.55 1.70 9.04
N LYS A 27 -0.15 1.32 10.13
CA LYS A 27 0.49 0.82 11.36
C LYS A 27 1.24 -0.49 11.11
N GLU A 28 0.65 -1.41 10.35
CA GLU A 28 1.33 -2.67 10.01
C GLU A 28 2.55 -2.42 9.11
N LEU A 29 2.47 -1.49 8.15
CA LEU A 29 3.60 -1.13 7.31
C LEU A 29 4.78 -0.61 8.15
N MET A 30 4.51 0.27 9.12
CA MET A 30 5.54 0.78 10.04
C MET A 30 6.16 -0.36 10.86
N LYS A 31 5.33 -1.24 11.43
CA LYS A 31 5.79 -2.41 12.20
C LYS A 31 6.67 -3.33 11.36
N LEU A 32 6.22 -3.75 10.17
CA LEU A 32 6.98 -4.64 9.29
C LEU A 32 8.29 -4.00 8.82
N THR A 33 8.31 -2.67 8.63
CA THR A 33 9.53 -1.93 8.31
C THR A 33 10.53 -2.00 9.45
N LEU A 34 10.10 -1.73 10.69
CA LEU A 34 10.95 -1.81 11.88
C LEU A 34 11.46 -3.24 12.13
N GLU A 35 10.63 -4.24 11.89
CA GLU A 35 10.98 -5.66 11.97
C GLU A 35 11.85 -6.15 10.80
N LYS A 36 12.10 -5.30 9.79
CA LYS A 36 12.82 -5.66 8.55
C LYS A 36 12.17 -6.85 7.81
N LYS A 37 10.85 -6.95 7.86
CA LYS A 37 10.05 -8.02 7.22
C LYS A 37 9.40 -7.62 5.90
N ILE A 38 9.76 -6.46 5.36
CA ILE A 38 9.29 -6.02 4.04
C ILE A 38 10.36 -6.31 3.00
N VAL A 39 9.98 -7.06 1.95
CA VAL A 39 10.81 -7.26 0.77
C VAL A 39 10.33 -6.35 -0.35
N HIS A 40 10.91 -5.14 -0.44
CA HIS A 40 10.56 -4.15 -1.46
C HIS A 40 11.67 -3.97 -2.53
N GLY A 41 12.66 -4.87 -2.55
CA GLY A 41 13.70 -4.95 -3.58
C GLY A 41 14.62 -3.71 -3.70
N GLY A 42 14.61 -2.80 -2.72
CA GLY A 42 15.40 -1.57 -2.80
C GLY A 42 14.96 -0.61 -3.91
N HIS A 43 13.71 -0.70 -4.39
CA HIS A 43 13.19 0.10 -5.50
C HIS A 43 13.45 1.61 -5.28
N PRO A 44 14.24 2.29 -6.14
CA PRO A 44 14.74 3.64 -5.87
C PRO A 44 13.61 4.68 -5.77
N VAL A 45 12.59 4.58 -6.63
CA VAL A 45 11.42 5.47 -6.59
C VAL A 45 10.61 5.29 -5.32
N LEU A 46 10.35 4.05 -4.88
CA LEU A 46 9.62 3.80 -3.64
C LEU A 46 10.39 4.32 -2.43
N ARG A 47 11.72 4.12 -2.41
CA ARG A 47 12.58 4.69 -1.36
C ARG A 47 12.44 6.20 -1.30
N TRP A 48 12.60 6.89 -2.42
CA TRP A 48 12.43 8.34 -2.49
C TRP A 48 11.03 8.80 -2.05
N MET A 49 9.96 8.09 -2.45
CA MET A 49 8.60 8.39 -2.02
C MET A 49 8.39 8.18 -0.51
N MET A 50 9.08 7.21 0.10
CA MET A 50 9.08 7.01 1.55
C MET A 50 9.86 8.12 2.28
N ASP A 51 10.89 8.69 1.68
CA ASP A 51 11.61 9.86 2.25
C ASP A 51 10.74 11.13 2.25
N ASN A 52 9.76 11.23 1.34
CA ASN A 52 8.87 12.38 1.20
C ASN A 52 7.65 12.36 2.13
N ILE A 53 7.31 11.19 2.71
CA ILE A 53 5.99 10.97 3.30
C ILE A 53 5.79 11.73 4.62
N TYR A 54 4.65 12.42 4.72
CA TYR A 54 4.15 12.95 5.98
C TYR A 54 3.04 12.04 6.53
N ILE A 55 3.15 11.64 7.80
CA ILE A 55 2.12 10.89 8.51
C ILE A 55 1.29 11.84 9.37
N ARG A 56 -0.01 11.96 9.06
CA ARG A 56 -0.97 12.68 9.89
C ARG A 56 -1.54 11.74 10.93
N THR A 57 -1.69 12.24 12.16
CA THR A 57 -2.35 11.53 13.26
C THR A 57 -3.64 12.27 13.63
N ASP A 58 -4.73 11.54 13.84
CA ASP A 58 -5.99 12.11 14.34
C ASP A 58 -6.05 12.09 15.88
N PRO A 59 -7.03 12.77 16.53
CA PRO A 59 -7.16 12.76 17.99
C PRO A 59 -7.40 11.37 18.62
N ALA A 60 -7.86 10.39 17.84
CA ALA A 60 -8.06 9.02 18.29
C ALA A 60 -6.80 8.14 18.13
N GLY A 61 -5.67 8.72 17.69
CA GLY A 61 -4.42 7.99 17.48
C GLY A 61 -4.41 7.13 16.21
N ASN A 62 -5.32 7.37 15.26
CA ASN A 62 -5.22 6.81 13.93
C ASN A 62 -4.22 7.59 13.10
N ILE A 63 -3.55 6.89 12.20
CA ILE A 63 -2.53 7.49 11.34
C ILE A 63 -2.89 7.29 9.87
N LYS A 64 -2.45 8.19 9.00
CA LYS A 64 -2.46 7.97 7.56
C LYS A 64 -1.42 8.83 6.86
N ALA A 65 -1.00 8.39 5.68
CA ALA A 65 -0.22 9.21 4.77
C ALA A 65 -1.01 10.45 4.32
N ASP A 66 -0.34 11.60 4.25
CA ASP A 66 -0.94 12.87 3.91
C ASP A 66 -0.24 13.48 2.70
N LYS A 67 -0.91 13.40 1.54
CA LYS A 67 -0.37 13.89 0.28
C LYS A 67 -0.22 15.40 0.21
N GLU A 68 -1.05 16.16 0.95
CA GLU A 68 -0.99 17.63 0.93
C GLU A 68 0.17 18.17 1.76
N LYS A 69 0.56 17.45 2.82
CA LYS A 69 1.67 17.83 3.70
C LYS A 69 3.01 17.19 3.34
N SER A 70 2.99 16.14 2.54
CA SER A 70 4.22 15.50 2.05
C SER A 70 4.97 16.46 1.12
N THR A 71 6.30 16.38 1.11
CA THR A 71 7.14 17.31 0.34
C THR A 71 6.97 17.13 -1.16
N GLU A 72 6.81 15.89 -1.61
CA GLU A 72 6.76 15.48 -3.01
C GLU A 72 5.83 14.27 -3.20
N LYS A 73 5.97 13.54 -4.31
CA LYS A 73 5.15 12.36 -4.63
C LYS A 73 5.28 11.27 -3.57
N ILE A 74 4.14 10.65 -3.25
CA ILE A 74 4.00 9.53 -2.31
C ILE A 74 3.09 8.42 -2.85
N ASP A 75 2.75 8.45 -4.14
CA ASP A 75 1.75 7.56 -4.72
C ASP A 75 2.13 6.08 -4.54
N GLY A 76 3.41 5.73 -4.64
CA GLY A 76 3.92 4.39 -4.37
C GLY A 76 3.82 3.98 -2.90
N ALA A 77 4.00 4.91 -1.96
CA ALA A 77 3.82 4.65 -0.54
C ALA A 77 2.33 4.39 -0.22
N VAL A 78 1.43 5.23 -0.75
CA VAL A 78 -0.02 5.04 -0.60
C VAL A 78 -0.48 3.72 -1.23
N ALA A 79 -0.01 3.41 -2.43
CA ALA A 79 -0.32 2.14 -3.10
C ALA A 79 0.17 0.93 -2.28
N THR A 80 1.35 1.03 -1.65
CA THR A 80 1.88 -0.02 -0.77
C THR A 80 0.99 -0.22 0.46
N ILE A 81 0.52 0.86 1.09
CA ILE A 81 -0.42 0.80 2.22
C ILE A 81 -1.72 0.12 1.80
N MET A 82 -2.30 0.52 0.65
CA MET A 82 -3.53 -0.08 0.14
C MET A 82 -3.36 -1.56 -0.21
N ALA A 83 -2.22 -1.94 -0.82
CA ALA A 83 -1.90 -3.32 -1.12
C ALA A 83 -1.77 -4.17 0.15
N LEU A 84 -1.14 -3.63 1.19
CA LEU A 84 -0.99 -4.29 2.47
C LEU A 84 -2.34 -4.51 3.17
N ASP A 85 -3.29 -3.57 3.08
CA ASP A 85 -4.65 -3.82 3.60
C ASP A 85 -5.31 -5.03 2.94
N ARG A 86 -5.22 -5.13 1.61
CA ARG A 86 -5.77 -6.29 0.87
C ARG A 86 -5.10 -7.58 1.30
N ALA A 87 -3.78 -7.56 1.49
CA ALA A 87 -3.05 -8.71 2.00
C ALA A 87 -3.49 -9.09 3.43
N ILE A 88 -3.72 -8.12 4.32
CA ILE A 88 -4.19 -8.39 5.69
C ILE A 88 -5.62 -8.97 5.69
N ARG A 89 -6.54 -8.40 4.90
CA ARG A 89 -7.95 -8.84 4.87
C ARG A 89 -8.17 -10.16 4.15
N CYS A 90 -7.32 -10.49 3.17
CA CYS A 90 -7.48 -11.67 2.32
C CYS A 90 -6.38 -12.72 2.49
N GLY A 91 -5.34 -12.45 3.28
CA GLY A 91 -4.15 -13.31 3.45
C GLY A 91 -4.39 -14.58 4.27
N ASN A 92 -5.62 -14.85 4.71
CA ASN A 92 -5.95 -16.08 5.44
C ASN A 92 -6.05 -17.33 4.54
N VAL A 93 -5.82 -17.18 3.23
CA VAL A 93 -5.76 -18.30 2.29
C VAL A 93 -4.30 -18.46 1.86
N THR A 94 -3.60 -19.39 2.49
CA THR A 94 -2.29 -19.86 2.01
C THR A 94 -2.49 -20.62 0.71
N SER A 95 -2.40 -19.89 -0.40
CA SER A 95 -2.32 -20.44 -1.75
C SER A 95 -0.91 -20.15 -2.30
N GLU A 96 -0.45 -20.97 -3.25
CA GLU A 96 0.84 -20.74 -3.90
C GLU A 96 0.93 -19.31 -4.45
N SER A 97 2.09 -18.69 -4.31
CA SER A 97 2.33 -17.37 -4.88
C SER A 97 2.12 -17.43 -6.39
N VAL A 98 1.36 -16.49 -6.94
CA VAL A 98 1.21 -16.36 -8.39
C VAL A 98 2.57 -16.15 -9.07
N TYR A 99 3.56 -15.61 -8.36
CA TYR A 99 4.92 -15.44 -8.87
C TYR A 99 5.70 -16.76 -8.95
N ASP A 100 5.36 -17.75 -8.13
CA ASP A 100 6.03 -19.06 -8.17
C ASP A 100 5.58 -19.85 -9.41
N THR A 101 4.32 -19.70 -9.82
CA THR A 101 3.74 -20.40 -10.97
C THR A 101 3.89 -19.63 -12.28
N ARG A 102 3.64 -18.32 -12.27
CA ARG A 102 3.66 -17.46 -13.48
C ARG A 102 4.99 -16.74 -13.70
N GLY A 103 5.82 -16.60 -12.66
CA GLY A 103 6.99 -15.72 -12.68
C GLY A 103 6.63 -14.23 -12.62
N LEU A 104 7.66 -13.38 -12.71
CA LEU A 104 7.50 -11.93 -12.84
C LEU A 104 7.14 -11.57 -14.28
N LEU A 105 6.08 -10.77 -14.46
CA LEU A 105 5.78 -10.18 -15.75
C LEU A 105 6.70 -8.98 -15.98
N VAL A 106 7.63 -9.12 -16.91
CA VAL A 106 8.56 -8.06 -17.33
C VAL A 106 8.26 -7.77 -18.80
N PHE A 107 7.98 -6.51 -19.13
CA PHE A 107 7.65 -6.04 -20.47
C PHE A 107 8.61 -4.93 -20.89
#